data_AF-A0AAU9V219-F1
#
_entry.id   AF-A0AAU9V219-F1
#
_cell.length_a   1.000
_cell.length_b   1.000
_cell.length_c   1.000
_cell.angle_alpha   90.00
_cell.angle_beta   90.00
_cell.angle_gamma   90.00
#
_symmetry.space_group_name_H-M   'P 1'
#
loop_
_entity.id
_entity.type
_entity.pdbx_description
1 polymer ?
#
loop_
_entity_poly.entity_id
_entity_poly.type
_entity_poly.pdbx_seq_one_letter_code
_entity_poly.pdbx_strand_id
1 'polypeptide(L)'
;MPLNRSPLQSKKMVSPSHHKSDPSIPTQIDSVSPEKNIASRSKRKRVNELDNDITDLKTELMAMLKSLQDEQVRHFTSINSKMEELINQNQELKASVEFISAKYDEFTKTIEQLEKDKKEDRNIIKSLEEKVEYLEKKMRSSCLEIKNIPLRPKETKEDLVNVVVKLGNIIKSHIQPSEIGEIYRVPSVKQHPIVVV
;
A
#
# COMPACT_ATOMS: atom_id res chain seq x y z
N MET A 1 15.39 -10.98 -1.75
CA MET A 1 15.94 -10.59 -0.43
C MET A 1 14.85 -10.79 0.61
N PRO A 2 15.03 -11.63 1.64
CA PRO A 2 14.04 -11.79 2.71
C PRO A 2 14.32 -10.79 3.83
N LEU A 3 13.27 -10.09 4.31
CA LEU A 3 13.34 -9.16 5.43
C LEU A 3 13.14 -9.92 6.75
N ASN A 4 14.18 -9.95 7.59
CA ASN A 4 14.15 -10.46 8.96
C ASN A 4 13.24 -9.57 9.84
N ARG A 5 12.29 -10.19 10.55
CA ARG A 5 11.56 -9.55 11.66
C ARG A 5 12.05 -10.14 12.99
N SER A 6 12.50 -9.28 13.90
CA SER A 6 12.87 -9.61 15.28
C SER A 6 11.63 -9.93 16.14
N PRO A 7 11.70 -10.84 17.13
CA PRO A 7 10.56 -11.15 18.00
C PRO A 7 10.45 -10.19 19.20
N LEU A 8 9.21 -9.86 19.59
CA LEU A 8 8.90 -9.10 20.81
C LEU A 8 9.12 -9.97 22.07
N GLN A 9 9.77 -9.38 23.08
CA GLN A 9 9.99 -9.98 24.40
C GLN A 9 8.69 -10.09 25.20
N SER A 10 8.42 -11.26 25.76
CA SER A 10 7.28 -11.54 26.63
C SER A 10 7.50 -10.98 28.04
N LYS A 11 6.52 -10.21 28.55
CA LYS A 11 6.46 -9.83 29.97
C LYS A 11 6.04 -11.04 30.80
N LYS A 12 6.91 -11.45 31.73
CA LYS A 12 6.63 -12.48 32.74
C LYS A 12 5.53 -12.02 33.69
N MET A 13 4.49 -12.84 33.83
CA MET A 13 3.52 -12.77 34.92
C MET A 13 4.17 -13.29 36.20
N VAL A 14 4.08 -12.53 37.29
CA VAL A 14 4.47 -12.97 38.63
C VAL A 14 3.23 -13.58 39.29
N SER A 15 3.33 -14.86 39.62
CA SER A 15 2.37 -15.61 40.43
C SER A 15 2.58 -15.30 41.93
N PRO A 16 1.52 -15.18 42.76
CA PRO A 16 1.66 -15.24 44.20
C PRO A 16 1.67 -16.69 44.68
N SER A 17 2.74 -17.06 45.39
CA SER A 17 2.94 -18.40 45.96
C SER A 17 2.03 -18.69 47.15
N HIS A 18 1.76 -19.97 47.30
CA HIS A 18 0.86 -20.62 48.23
C HIS A 18 1.49 -20.86 49.63
N HIS A 19 0.65 -20.75 50.68
CA HIS A 19 0.67 -21.28 52.07
C HIS A 19 1.89 -21.16 52.99
N LYS A 20 1.64 -20.72 54.24
CA LYS A 20 1.94 -21.46 55.49
C LYS A 20 0.94 -21.09 56.59
N SER A 21 0.37 -22.10 57.24
CA SER A 21 -0.33 -21.99 58.52
C SER A 21 0.60 -22.53 59.62
N ASP A 22 0.69 -21.86 60.76
CA ASP A 22 1.06 -22.49 62.04
C ASP A 22 0.44 -21.68 63.20
N PRO A 23 -0.07 -22.34 64.26
CA PRO A 23 -0.68 -21.66 65.40
C PRO A 23 0.39 -21.31 66.43
N SER A 24 0.30 -20.13 67.05
CA SER A 24 1.13 -19.78 68.20
C SER A 24 0.25 -19.24 69.32
N ILE A 25 0.01 -20.10 70.32
CA ILE A 25 -0.49 -19.74 71.65
C ILE A 25 0.65 -19.07 72.42
N PRO A 26 0.38 -17.97 73.14
CA PRO A 26 1.07 -17.73 74.39
C PRO A 26 0.09 -17.74 75.56
N THR A 27 0.32 -18.70 76.46
CA THR A 27 -0.16 -18.72 77.84
C THR A 27 0.64 -17.71 78.64
N GLN A 28 0.00 -16.73 79.30
CA GLN A 28 0.56 -16.13 80.51
C GLN A 28 -0.55 -15.66 81.46
N ILE A 29 -0.38 -16.09 82.70
CA ILE A 29 -1.29 -16.00 83.84
C ILE A 29 -0.80 -14.87 84.77
N ASP A 30 -1.78 -14.09 85.22
CA ASP A 30 -1.91 -13.26 86.43
C ASP A 30 -0.95 -12.12 86.80
N SER A 31 -1.55 -10.93 86.96
CA SER A 31 -1.34 -10.09 88.14
C SER A 31 -2.58 -9.23 88.45
N VAL A 32 -3.08 -9.37 89.68
CA VAL A 32 -4.35 -8.88 90.25
C VAL A 32 -4.27 -7.43 90.76
N SER A 33 -5.29 -6.60 90.50
CA SER A 33 -5.88 -5.62 91.46
C SER A 33 -7.14 -4.93 90.90
N PRO A 34 -8.03 -4.35 91.73
CA PRO A 34 -9.39 -4.85 91.81
C PRO A 34 -10.47 -3.80 91.47
N GLU A 35 -11.73 -4.26 91.50
CA GLU A 35 -12.96 -3.48 91.64
C GLU A 35 -13.55 -2.80 90.39
N LYS A 36 -14.48 -3.52 89.74
CA LYS A 36 -15.91 -3.12 89.62
C LYS A 36 -16.69 -4.27 88.97
N ASN A 37 -17.08 -5.24 89.79
CA ASN A 37 -17.98 -6.32 89.41
C ASN A 37 -19.41 -5.78 89.37
N ILE A 38 -19.75 -5.04 88.31
CA ILE A 38 -21.14 -4.70 87.99
C ILE A 38 -21.69 -5.88 87.21
N ALA A 39 -22.33 -6.81 87.90
CA ALA A 39 -23.14 -7.84 87.27
C ALA A 39 -24.41 -7.18 86.70
N SER A 40 -24.30 -6.55 85.53
CA SER A 40 -25.47 -6.24 84.71
C SER A 40 -25.99 -7.57 84.16
N ARG A 41 -26.95 -8.16 84.87
CA ARG A 41 -27.74 -9.29 84.37
C ARG A 41 -28.50 -8.80 83.14
N SER A 42 -27.90 -8.97 81.96
CA SER A 42 -28.59 -8.76 80.69
C SER A 42 -29.83 -9.65 80.71
N LYS A 43 -31.00 -9.03 80.74
CA LYS A 43 -32.27 -9.75 80.64
C LYS A 43 -32.21 -10.53 79.32
N ARG A 44 -32.43 -11.85 79.35
CA ARG A 44 -32.57 -12.62 78.11
C ARG A 44 -33.62 -11.92 77.26
N LYS A 45 -33.24 -11.50 76.04
CA LYS A 45 -34.17 -10.95 75.04
C LYS A 45 -35.37 -11.89 74.96
N ARG A 46 -36.58 -11.35 74.99
CA ARG A 46 -37.80 -12.14 74.84
C ARG A 46 -37.79 -12.75 73.44
N VAL A 47 -38.32 -13.96 73.28
CA VAL A 47 -38.32 -14.75 72.02
C VAL A 47 -38.72 -13.91 70.78
N ASN A 48 -39.67 -12.99 70.95
CA ASN A 48 -40.13 -12.09 69.88
C ASN A 48 -39.06 -11.12 69.34
N GLU A 49 -38.03 -10.72 70.10
CA GLU A 49 -36.95 -9.85 69.60
C GLU A 49 -35.91 -10.63 68.79
N LEU A 50 -35.67 -11.90 69.12
CA LEU A 50 -34.74 -12.75 68.37
C LEU A 50 -35.34 -13.16 67.01
N ASP A 51 -36.64 -13.43 66.97
CA ASP A 51 -37.36 -13.70 65.72
C ASP A 51 -37.34 -12.49 64.79
N ASN A 52 -37.48 -11.27 65.32
CA ASN A 52 -37.34 -10.03 64.54
C ASN A 52 -35.93 -9.85 63.98
N ASP A 53 -34.88 -10.05 64.80
CA ASP A 53 -33.48 -9.95 64.37
C ASP A 53 -33.15 -10.97 63.23
N ILE A 54 -33.72 -12.18 63.30
CA ILE A 54 -33.55 -13.21 62.26
C ILE A 54 -34.33 -12.86 60.99
N THR A 55 -35.53 -12.29 61.11
CA THR A 55 -36.28 -11.81 59.94
C THR A 55 -35.58 -10.65 59.26
N ASP A 56 -34.99 -9.74 60.01
CA ASP A 56 -34.23 -8.61 59.48
C ASP A 56 -32.97 -9.11 58.74
N LEU A 57 -32.21 -10.03 59.33
CA LEU A 57 -31.06 -10.66 58.65
C LEU A 57 -31.47 -11.38 57.37
N LYS A 58 -32.60 -12.11 57.38
CA LYS A 58 -33.12 -12.81 56.20
C LYS A 58 -33.50 -11.82 55.10
N THR A 59 -34.14 -10.71 55.44
CA THR A 59 -34.52 -9.68 54.46
C THR A 59 -33.29 -8.99 53.86
N GLU A 60 -32.27 -8.69 54.68
CA GLU A 60 -31.00 -8.14 54.22
C GLU A 60 -30.26 -9.11 53.29
N LEU A 61 -30.17 -10.39 53.65
CA LEU A 61 -29.52 -11.41 52.81
C LEU A 61 -30.26 -11.62 51.49
N MET A 62 -31.59 -11.61 51.50
CA MET A 62 -32.40 -11.66 50.27
C MET A 62 -32.21 -10.41 49.41
N ALA A 63 -32.12 -9.22 50.02
CA ALA A 63 -31.84 -7.98 49.31
C ALA A 63 -30.44 -8.01 48.66
N MET A 64 -29.43 -8.52 49.38
CA MET A 64 -28.07 -8.67 48.86
C MET A 64 -28.01 -9.68 47.69
N LEU A 65 -28.66 -10.84 47.83
CA LEU A 65 -28.73 -11.83 46.74
C LEU A 65 -29.45 -11.28 45.51
N LYS A 66 -30.53 -10.52 45.71
CA LYS A 66 -31.23 -9.84 44.62
C LYS A 66 -30.35 -8.79 43.95
N SER A 67 -29.64 -7.97 44.72
CA SER A 67 -28.68 -6.99 44.19
C SER A 67 -27.58 -7.66 43.37
N LEU A 68 -27.03 -8.78 43.86
CA LEU A 68 -26.00 -9.53 43.14
C LEU A 68 -26.55 -10.13 41.83
N GLN A 69 -27.78 -10.66 41.86
CA GLN A 69 -28.45 -11.17 40.67
C GLN A 69 -28.67 -10.05 39.64
N ASP A 70 -29.17 -8.89 40.08
CA ASP A 70 -29.41 -7.74 39.22
C ASP A 70 -28.09 -7.23 38.60
N GLU A 71 -27.00 -7.20 39.37
CA GLU A 71 -25.67 -6.82 38.89
C GLU A 71 -25.13 -7.84 37.87
N GLN A 72 -25.28 -9.14 38.13
CA GLN A 72 -24.89 -10.20 37.18
C GLN A 72 -25.68 -10.10 35.87
N VAL A 73 -27.00 -9.88 35.93
CA VAL A 73 -27.84 -9.70 34.73
C VAL A 73 -27.41 -8.47 33.94
N ARG A 74 -27.07 -7.36 34.62
CA ARG A 74 -26.54 -6.16 33.96
C ARG A 74 -25.20 -6.43 33.27
N HIS A 75 -24.28 -7.12 33.94
CA HIS A 75 -23.00 -7.51 33.34
C HIS A 75 -23.18 -8.43 32.14
N PHE A 76 -24.05 -9.44 32.24
CA PHE A 76 -24.32 -10.38 31.17
C PHE A 76 -24.93 -9.67 29.95
N THR A 77 -25.90 -8.78 30.18
CA THR A 77 -26.49 -7.95 29.12
C THR A 77 -25.45 -7.06 28.45
N SER A 78 -24.56 -6.45 29.23
CA SER A 78 -23.48 -5.61 28.69
C SER A 78 -22.47 -6.41 27.86
N ILE A 79 -22.10 -7.61 28.31
CA ILE A 79 -21.19 -8.50 27.58
C ILE A 79 -21.83 -8.94 26.26
N ASN A 80 -23.10 -9.38 26.29
CA ASN A 80 -23.80 -9.80 25.08
C ASN A 80 -23.91 -8.67 24.06
N SER A 81 -24.24 -7.45 24.51
CA SER A 81 -24.29 -6.28 23.63
C SER A 81 -22.94 -5.99 22.95
N LYS A 82 -21.83 -6.04 23.71
CA LYS A 82 -20.48 -5.88 23.14
C LYS A 82 -20.10 -7.02 22.20
N MET A 83 -20.57 -8.24 22.48
CA MET A 83 -20.33 -9.41 21.64
C MET A 83 -21.07 -9.28 20.30
N GLU A 84 -22.31 -8.81 20.30
CA GLU A 84 -23.07 -8.51 19.08
C GLU A 84 -22.37 -7.41 18.25
N GLU A 85 -21.89 -6.35 18.90
CA GLU A 85 -21.12 -5.30 18.22
C GLU A 85 -19.85 -5.85 17.56
N LEU A 86 -19.10 -6.69 18.27
CA LEU A 86 -17.91 -7.35 17.71
C LEU A 86 -18.24 -8.29 16.54
N ILE A 87 -19.37 -9.00 16.60
CA ILE A 87 -19.82 -9.84 15.48
C ILE A 87 -20.11 -8.96 14.26
N ASN A 88 -20.83 -7.86 14.44
CA ASN A 88 -21.17 -6.95 13.36
C ASN A 88 -19.90 -6.31 12.75
N GLN A 89 -18.98 -5.81 13.58
CA GLN A 89 -17.70 -5.28 13.11
C GLN A 89 -16.89 -6.31 12.33
N ASN A 90 -16.86 -7.58 12.77
CA ASN A 90 -16.18 -8.64 12.03
C ASN A 90 -16.85 -8.96 10.68
N GLN A 91 -18.17 -8.87 10.59
CA GLN A 91 -18.88 -9.03 9.32
C GLN A 91 -18.54 -7.90 8.34
N GLU A 92 -18.52 -6.65 8.83
CA GLU A 92 -18.12 -5.49 8.03
C GLU A 92 -16.66 -5.58 7.57
N LEU A 93 -15.75 -6.00 8.45
CA LEU A 93 -14.34 -6.23 8.10
C LEU A 93 -14.20 -7.30 7.02
N LYS A 94 -14.94 -8.41 7.14
CA LYS A 94 -14.93 -9.46 6.12
C LYS A 94 -15.40 -8.93 4.77
N ALA A 95 -16.50 -8.17 4.74
CA ALA A 95 -17.00 -7.56 3.51
C ALA A 95 -15.98 -6.57 2.91
N SER A 96 -15.31 -5.77 3.75
CA SER A 96 -14.26 -4.84 3.31
C SER A 96 -13.07 -5.58 2.68
N VAL A 97 -12.61 -6.67 3.30
CA VAL A 97 -11.52 -7.50 2.78
C VAL A 97 -11.90 -8.15 1.45
N GLU A 98 -13.11 -8.69 1.33
CA GLU A 98 -13.61 -9.27 0.08
C GLU A 98 -13.67 -8.22 -1.04
N PHE A 99 -14.16 -7.01 -0.74
CA PHE A 99 -14.18 -5.91 -1.68
C PHE A 99 -12.77 -5.49 -2.13
N ILE A 100 -11.84 -5.35 -1.18
CA ILE A 100 -10.44 -4.99 -1.49
C ILE A 100 -9.78 -6.09 -2.34
N SER A 101 -10.02 -7.36 -2.03
CA SER A 101 -9.50 -8.48 -2.82
C SER A 101 -10.02 -8.44 -4.26
N ALA A 102 -11.32 -8.22 -4.44
CA ALA A 102 -11.90 -8.10 -5.77
C ALA A 102 -11.31 -6.92 -6.56
N LYS A 103 -11.09 -5.77 -5.90
CA LYS A 103 -10.43 -4.61 -6.52
C LYS A 103 -8.96 -4.86 -6.85
N TYR A 104 -8.26 -5.63 -6.01
CA TYR A 104 -6.88 -6.02 -6.28
C TYR A 104 -6.78 -6.90 -7.52
N ASP A 105 -7.69 -7.87 -7.68
CA ASP A 105 -7.75 -8.72 -8.87
C ASP A 105 -8.07 -7.90 -10.14
N GLU A 106 -8.98 -6.94 -10.04
CA GLU A 106 -9.30 -6.01 -11.13
C GLU A 106 -8.06 -5.19 -11.54
N PHE A 107 -7.35 -4.60 -10.58
CA PHE A 107 -6.13 -3.85 -10.85
C PHE A 107 -5.01 -4.70 -11.42
N THR A 108 -4.87 -5.94 -10.97
CA THR A 108 -3.88 -6.86 -11.52
C THR A 108 -4.15 -7.11 -13.00
N LYS A 109 -5.41 -7.39 -13.36
CA LYS A 109 -5.81 -7.59 -14.76
C LYS A 109 -5.59 -6.35 -15.62
N THR A 110 -5.91 -5.16 -15.12
CA THR A 110 -5.69 -3.93 -15.89
C THR A 110 -4.20 -3.65 -16.11
N ILE A 111 -3.35 -3.91 -15.10
CA ILE A 111 -1.90 -3.79 -15.24
C ILE A 111 -1.37 -4.77 -16.29
N GLU A 112 -1.75 -6.05 -16.23
CA GLU A 112 -1.35 -7.06 -17.22
C GLU A 112 -1.75 -6.67 -18.65
N GLN A 113 -2.97 -6.15 -18.82
CA GLN A 113 -3.45 -5.67 -20.11
C GLN A 113 -2.63 -4.47 -20.61
N LEU A 114 -2.37 -3.49 -19.75
CA LEU A 114 -1.56 -2.31 -20.10
C LEU A 114 -0.11 -2.68 -20.46
N GLU A 115 0.47 -3.67 -19.78
CA GLU A 115 1.80 -4.17 -20.11
C GLU A 115 1.84 -4.85 -21.48
N LYS A 116 0.79 -5.61 -21.81
CA LYS A 116 0.62 -6.24 -23.12
C LYS A 116 0.48 -5.19 -24.22
N ASP A 117 -0.42 -4.22 -24.05
CA ASP A 117 -0.67 -3.16 -25.02
C ASP A 117 0.60 -2.33 -25.25
N LYS A 118 1.30 -1.96 -24.18
CA LYS A 118 2.59 -1.25 -24.25
C LYS A 118 3.64 -2.03 -25.04
N LYS A 119 3.66 -3.36 -24.94
CA LYS A 119 4.59 -4.21 -25.70
C LYS A 119 4.21 -4.22 -27.18
N GLU A 120 2.93 -4.29 -27.50
CA GLU A 120 2.42 -4.25 -28.87
C GLU A 120 2.70 -2.89 -29.53
N ASP A 121 2.40 -1.79 -28.85
CA ASP A 121 2.69 -0.43 -29.30
C ASP A 121 4.18 -0.24 -29.61
N ARG A 122 5.08 -0.73 -28.74
CA ARG A 122 6.52 -0.67 -28.99
C ARG A 122 6.94 -1.42 -30.25
N ASN A 123 6.32 -2.56 -30.53
CA ASN A 123 6.61 -3.32 -31.75
C ASN A 123 6.11 -2.59 -32.99
N ILE A 124 4.92 -1.97 -32.91
CA ILE A 124 4.36 -1.16 -33.99
C ILE A 124 5.26 0.05 -34.26
N ILE A 125 5.65 0.79 -33.22
CA ILE A 125 6.57 1.93 -33.33
C ILE A 125 7.86 1.50 -34.01
N LYS A 126 8.49 0.42 -33.55
CA LYS A 126 9.72 -0.09 -34.14
C LYS A 126 9.55 -0.43 -35.63
N SER A 127 8.46 -1.11 -36.00
CA SER A 127 8.17 -1.45 -37.39
C SER A 127 7.95 -0.20 -38.26
N LEU A 128 7.29 0.82 -37.72
CA LEU A 128 7.10 2.10 -38.40
C LEU A 128 8.42 2.85 -38.58
N GLU A 129 9.27 2.87 -37.55
CA GLU A 129 10.61 3.47 -37.61
C GLU A 129 11.47 2.79 -38.69
N GLU A 130 11.51 1.45 -38.71
CA GLU A 130 12.22 0.68 -39.73
C GLU A 130 11.70 0.98 -41.15
N LYS A 131 10.38 1.14 -41.30
CA LYS A 131 9.76 1.50 -42.59
C LYS A 131 10.12 2.92 -43.02
N VAL A 132 10.13 3.87 -42.10
CA VAL A 132 10.55 5.26 -42.38
C VAL A 132 12.01 5.29 -42.79
N GLU A 133 12.90 4.63 -42.03
CA GLU A 133 14.32 4.55 -42.35
C GLU A 133 14.55 3.91 -43.74
N TYR A 134 13.84 2.83 -44.04
CA TYR A 134 13.91 2.19 -45.35
C TYR A 134 13.49 3.14 -46.48
N LEU A 135 12.38 3.88 -46.30
CA LEU A 135 11.91 4.85 -47.29
C LEU A 135 12.90 5.99 -47.47
N GLU A 136 13.45 6.54 -46.39
CA GLU A 136 14.47 7.60 -46.45
C GLU A 136 15.74 7.13 -47.16
N LYS A 137 16.23 5.94 -46.82
CA LYS A 137 17.40 5.33 -47.47
C LYS A 137 17.13 5.10 -48.95
N LYS A 138 15.95 4.59 -49.30
CA LYS A 138 15.54 4.39 -50.69
C LYS A 138 15.46 5.70 -51.45
N MET A 139 14.88 6.75 -50.88
CA MET A 139 14.83 8.08 -51.49
C MET A 139 16.23 8.67 -51.69
N ARG A 140 17.12 8.55 -50.69
CA ARG A 140 18.49 9.05 -50.81
C ARG A 140 19.37 8.22 -51.74
N SER A 141 19.02 6.96 -52.01
CA SER A 141 19.82 6.08 -52.88
C SER A 141 19.85 6.52 -54.34
N SER A 142 18.84 7.27 -54.80
CA SER A 142 18.82 7.91 -56.12
C SER A 142 19.40 9.31 -56.11
N CYS A 143 19.71 9.89 -54.94
CA CYS A 143 20.23 11.25 -54.85
C CYS A 143 21.76 11.27 -54.84
N LEU A 144 22.36 12.15 -55.65
CA LEU A 144 23.80 12.42 -55.63
C LEU A 144 24.06 13.81 -55.06
N GLU A 145 24.86 13.89 -54.01
CA GLU A 145 25.29 15.15 -53.39
C GLU A 145 26.72 15.49 -53.82
N ILE A 146 26.88 16.59 -54.55
CA ILE A 146 28.18 17.07 -55.04
C ILE A 146 28.61 18.27 -54.17
N LYS A 147 29.72 18.10 -53.46
CA LYS A 147 30.31 19.09 -52.54
C LYS A 147 31.44 19.88 -53.22
N ASN A 148 31.85 20.98 -52.59
CA ASN A 148 32.97 21.82 -53.03
C ASN A 148 32.82 22.44 -54.44
N ILE A 149 31.60 22.69 -54.91
CA ILE A 149 31.37 23.45 -56.15
C ILE A 149 31.20 24.93 -55.79
N PRO A 150 32.06 25.85 -56.32
CA PRO A 150 31.94 27.28 -56.08
C PRO A 150 30.56 27.82 -56.40
N LEU A 151 30.08 28.76 -55.59
CA LEU A 151 28.82 29.45 -55.82
C LEU A 151 29.01 30.55 -56.86
N ARG A 152 28.15 30.61 -57.87
CA ARG A 152 28.11 31.72 -58.82
C ARG A 152 26.94 32.65 -58.51
N PRO A 153 27.10 33.97 -58.62
CA PRO A 153 25.99 34.90 -58.48
C PRO A 153 24.98 34.68 -59.62
N LYS A 154 23.69 34.57 -59.28
CA LYS A 154 22.58 34.34 -60.24
C LYS A 154 22.68 33.04 -61.05
N GLU A 155 23.12 31.96 -60.42
CA GLU A 155 23.16 30.63 -61.03
C GLU A 155 21.75 30.11 -61.39
N THR A 156 21.57 29.62 -62.62
CA THR A 156 20.30 29.02 -63.07
C THR A 156 20.32 27.49 -62.97
N LYS A 157 19.17 26.84 -63.20
CA LYS A 157 19.11 25.37 -63.28
C LYS A 157 19.97 24.83 -64.42
N GLU A 158 20.01 25.47 -65.59
CA GLU A 158 20.86 25.01 -66.70
C GLU A 158 22.35 25.08 -66.35
N ASP A 159 22.78 26.09 -65.58
CA ASP A 159 24.17 26.19 -65.12
C ASP A 159 24.57 24.98 -64.27
N LEU A 160 23.69 24.56 -63.36
CA LEU A 160 23.90 23.39 -62.51
C LEU A 160 23.97 22.10 -63.35
N VAL A 161 23.05 21.91 -64.30
CA VAL A 161 23.06 20.76 -65.22
C VAL A 161 24.39 20.70 -65.98
N ASN A 162 24.83 21.84 -66.52
CA ASN A 162 26.09 21.92 -67.26
C ASN A 162 27.30 21.56 -66.38
N VAL A 163 27.29 21.92 -65.09
CA VAL A 163 28.34 21.53 -64.15
C VAL A 163 28.35 20.01 -63.95
N VAL A 164 27.18 19.39 -63.75
CA VAL A 164 27.07 17.93 -63.55
C VAL A 164 27.50 17.16 -64.79
N VAL A 165 27.07 17.57 -65.99
CA VAL A 165 27.47 16.93 -67.26
C VAL A 165 28.98 17.04 -67.48
N LYS A 166 29.57 18.21 -67.23
CA LYS A 166 31.04 18.39 -67.29
C LYS A 166 31.76 17.50 -66.28
N LEU A 167 31.23 17.39 -65.06
CA LEU A 167 31.80 16.53 -64.02
C LEU A 167 31.72 15.05 -64.43
N GLY A 168 30.59 14.60 -64.97
CA GLY A 168 30.41 13.26 -65.54
C GLY A 168 31.47 12.95 -66.60
N ASN A 169 31.67 13.85 -67.55
CA ASN A 169 32.68 13.70 -68.60
C ASN A 169 34.10 13.57 -68.04
N ILE A 170 34.43 14.32 -66.98
CA ILE A 170 35.75 14.24 -66.30
C ILE A 170 35.95 12.84 -65.69
N ILE A 171 34.93 12.27 -65.06
CA ILE A 171 34.99 10.93 -64.45
C ILE A 171 34.68 9.80 -65.43
N LYS A 172 34.57 10.11 -66.73
CA LYS A 172 34.21 9.17 -67.81
C LYS A 172 32.85 8.50 -67.62
N SER A 173 31.93 9.18 -66.96
CA SER A 173 30.52 8.80 -66.86
C SER A 173 29.70 9.66 -67.82
N HIS A 174 29.08 9.02 -68.81
CA HIS A 174 28.20 9.71 -69.75
C HIS A 174 26.88 10.02 -69.04
N ILE A 175 26.64 11.29 -68.71
CA ILE A 175 25.40 11.75 -68.06
C ILE A 175 24.64 12.60 -69.07
N GLN A 176 23.43 12.18 -69.44
CA GLN A 176 22.57 12.97 -70.32
C GLN A 176 21.77 13.99 -69.51
N PRO A 177 21.55 15.22 -70.02
CA PRO A 177 20.70 16.21 -69.36
C PRO A 177 19.27 15.69 -69.09
N SER A 178 18.75 14.80 -69.92
CA SER A 178 17.43 14.18 -69.77
C SER A 178 17.34 13.15 -68.63
N GLU A 179 18.48 12.66 -68.14
CA GLU A 179 18.54 11.72 -67.00
C GLU A 179 18.51 12.44 -65.65
N ILE A 180 18.69 13.76 -65.64
CA ILE A 180 18.65 14.59 -64.44
C ILE A 180 17.19 15.03 -64.22
N GLY A 181 16.54 14.50 -63.19
CA GLY A 181 15.15 14.84 -62.87
C GLY A 181 15.08 16.22 -62.19
N GLU A 182 15.71 16.34 -61.03
CA GLU A 182 15.79 17.61 -60.30
C GLU A 182 17.22 17.95 -59.91
N ILE A 183 17.53 19.26 -59.94
CA ILE A 183 18.82 19.77 -59.54
C ILE A 183 18.67 21.11 -58.82
N TYR A 184 19.29 21.22 -57.66
CA TYR A 184 19.27 22.42 -56.82
C TYR A 184 20.41 22.43 -55.82
N ARG A 185 20.68 23.61 -55.24
CA ARG A 185 21.58 23.73 -54.09
C ARG A 185 20.82 23.59 -52.79
N VAL A 186 21.39 22.85 -51.86
CA VAL A 186 20.86 22.78 -50.49
C VAL A 186 21.54 23.85 -49.63
N PRO A 187 20.79 24.70 -48.93
CA PRO A 187 21.37 25.66 -48.01
C PRO A 187 22.01 24.91 -46.84
N SER A 188 23.31 25.11 -46.63
CA SER A 188 24.03 24.58 -45.48
C SER A 188 25.06 25.59 -44.98
N VAL A 189 25.32 25.54 -43.67
CA VAL A 189 26.07 26.56 -42.92
C VAL A 189 27.52 26.70 -43.43
N LYS A 190 28.11 25.62 -43.93
CA LYS A 190 29.52 25.60 -44.36
C LYS A 190 29.68 25.75 -45.88
N GLN A 191 28.80 25.11 -46.65
CA GLN A 191 28.84 25.08 -48.12
C GLN A 191 27.43 24.88 -48.66
N HIS A 192 27.22 25.17 -49.95
CA HIS A 192 25.93 24.94 -50.62
C HIS A 192 26.09 23.82 -51.66
N PRO A 193 26.01 22.55 -51.23
CA PRO A 193 26.17 21.40 -52.11
C PRO A 193 25.07 21.36 -53.18
N ILE A 194 25.41 20.79 -54.33
CA ILE A 194 24.45 20.52 -55.40
C ILE A 194 23.87 19.13 -55.14
N VAL A 195 22.55 19.03 -55.05
CA VAL A 195 21.84 17.75 -55.00
C VAL A 195 21.21 17.50 -56.37
N VAL A 196 21.44 16.29 -56.87
CA VAL A 196 20.88 15.77 -58.13
C VAL A 196 19.98 14.60 -57.75
N VAL A 197 18.73 14.63 -58.18
CA VAL A 197 17.72 13.59 -57.96
C VAL A 197 17.27 13.01 -59.29
#